data_AF-A0A1B6GB00-F1
#
_entry.id   AF-A0A1B6GB00-F1
#
_cell.length_a   1.000
_cell.length_b   1.000
_cell.length_c   1.000
_cell.angle_alpha   90.00
_cell.angle_beta   90.00
_cell.angle_gamma   90.00
#
_symmetry.space_group_name_H-M   'P 1'
#
loop_
_entity.id
_entity.type
_entity.pdbx_description
1 polymer ?
#
loop_
_entity_poly.entity_id
_entity_poly.type
_entity_poly.pdbx_seq_one_letter_code
_entity_poly.pdbx_strand_id
1 'polypeptide(L)'
;RVTKDKAPWRNDIIVKHTKLKNKLRNKYWKTRDSVDWNNYKRARNNLNELVWKTKKAFFTEKLSSNKNPKEFWTCLKKCNVVDNNKHKSFPLQLNIDDINKYFIEMGCEKEVSAEKNA
;
A
#
# COMPACT_ATOMS: atom_id res chain seq x y z
N ARG A 1 -25.41 -1.83 6.66
CA ARG A 1 -25.23 -3.08 5.88
C ARG A 1 -23.83 -3.07 5.28
N VAL A 2 -22.99 -4.07 5.53
CA VAL A 2 -21.66 -4.14 4.87
C VAL A 2 -21.91 -4.51 3.41
N THR A 3 -21.52 -3.62 2.49
CA THR A 3 -21.80 -3.74 1.05
C THR A 3 -20.62 -4.26 0.23
N LYS A 4 -19.42 -4.34 0.82
CA LYS A 4 -18.23 -4.83 0.13
C LYS A 4 -18.09 -6.34 0.27
N ASP A 5 -17.79 -6.99 -0.85
CA ASP A 5 -17.46 -8.41 -0.88
C ASP A 5 -16.26 -8.72 0.01
N LYS A 6 -16.29 -9.91 0.59
CA LYS A 6 -15.18 -10.40 1.42
C LYS A 6 -13.98 -10.65 0.50
N ALA A 7 -12.81 -10.20 0.94
CA ALA A 7 -11.58 -10.47 0.23
C ALA A 7 -11.34 -11.99 0.13
N PRO A 8 -11.02 -12.55 -1.07
CA PRO A 8 -10.90 -14.00 -1.27
C PRO A 8 -9.82 -14.66 -0.41
N TRP A 9 -8.74 -13.95 -0.08
CA TRP A 9 -7.66 -14.44 0.77
C TRP A 9 -8.02 -14.49 2.26
N ARG A 10 -9.20 -13.99 2.67
CA ARG A 10 -9.58 -13.90 4.07
C ARG A 10 -10.22 -15.20 4.56
N ASN A 11 -9.48 -15.97 5.34
CA ASN A 11 -9.92 -17.23 5.93
C ASN A 11 -10.47 -17.07 7.37
N ASP A 12 -11.04 -18.15 7.91
CA ASP A 12 -11.62 -18.21 9.26
C ASP A 12 -10.59 -18.01 10.37
N ILE A 13 -9.33 -18.36 10.12
CA ILE A 13 -8.23 -18.19 11.08
C ILE A 13 -7.99 -16.68 11.30
N ILE A 14 -7.87 -15.90 10.22
CA ILE A 14 -7.76 -14.43 10.29
C ILE A 14 -8.97 -13.83 11.01
N VAL A 15 -10.18 -14.37 10.79
CA VAL A 15 -11.38 -13.93 11.49
C VAL A 15 -11.27 -14.19 13.00
N LYS A 16 -10.85 -15.39 13.41
CA LYS A 16 -10.63 -15.73 14.82
C LYS A 16 -9.59 -14.83 15.48
N HIS A 17 -8.45 -14.60 14.84
CA HIS A 17 -7.41 -13.69 15.34
C HIS A 17 -7.88 -12.23 15.40
N THR A 18 -8.70 -11.79 14.44
CA THR A 18 -9.32 -10.46 14.47
C THR A 18 -10.23 -10.31 15.70
N LYS A 19 -11.06 -11.31 15.98
CA LYS A 19 -11.93 -11.33 17.18
C LYS A 19 -11.11 -11.32 18.47
N LEU A 20 -10.05 -12.14 18.54
CA LEU A 20 -9.15 -12.18 19.70
C LEU A 20 -8.48 -10.82 19.94
N LYS A 21 -7.91 -10.21 18.91
CA LYS A 21 -7.30 -8.87 18.99
C LYS A 21 -8.31 -7.85 19.52
N ASN A 22 -9.55 -7.86 19.02
CA ASN A 22 -10.59 -6.94 19.47
C ASN A 22 -11.00 -7.20 20.93
N LYS A 23 -11.10 -8.46 21.35
CA LYS A 23 -11.36 -8.84 22.75
C LYS A 23 -10.27 -8.30 23.67
N LEU A 24 -9.00 -8.49 23.31
CA LEU A 24 -7.85 -8.00 24.10
C LEU A 24 -7.79 -6.48 24.13
N ARG A 25 -8.08 -5.80 23.01
CA ARG A 25 -8.20 -4.34 22.97
C ARG A 25 -9.26 -3.86 23.95
N ASN A 26 -10.45 -4.45 23.91
CA ASN A 26 -11.56 -4.07 24.79
C ASN A 26 -11.23 -4.36 26.26
N LYS A 27 -10.49 -5.44 26.55
CA LYS A 27 -9.99 -5.73 27.90
C LYS A 27 -9.07 -4.61 28.39
N TYR A 28 -8.04 -4.25 27.61
CA TYR A 28 -7.13 -3.16 27.94
C TYR A 28 -7.85 -1.83 28.18
N TRP A 29 -8.86 -1.48 27.38
CA TRP A 29 -9.62 -0.24 27.60
C TRP A 29 -10.36 -0.20 28.94
N LYS A 30 -10.72 -1.36 29.49
CA LYS A 30 -11.36 -1.48 30.80
C LYS A 30 -10.35 -1.48 31.95
N THR A 31 -9.26 -2.24 31.82
CA THR A 31 -8.29 -2.45 32.90
C THR A 31 -7.20 -1.38 32.94
N ARG A 32 -6.77 -0.88 31.78
CA ARG A 32 -5.61 0.01 31.59
C ARG A 32 -4.26 -0.58 32.04
N ASP A 33 -4.21 -1.89 32.25
CA ASP A 33 -3.00 -2.59 32.67
C ASP A 33 -1.98 -2.76 31.54
N SER A 34 -0.70 -2.66 31.90
CA SER A 34 0.43 -2.87 30.99
C SER A 34 0.48 -4.29 30.42
N VAL A 35 0.07 -5.29 31.21
CA VAL A 35 0.01 -6.70 30.79
C VAL A 35 -1.02 -6.89 29.67
N ASP A 36 -2.21 -6.31 29.84
CA ASP A 36 -3.26 -6.38 28.82
C ASP A 36 -2.87 -5.63 27.54
N TRP A 37 -2.16 -4.51 27.69
CA TRP A 37 -1.57 -3.81 26.55
C TRP A 37 -0.56 -4.67 25.79
N ASN A 38 0.33 -5.35 26.50
CA ASN A 38 1.32 -6.24 25.90
C ASN A 38 0.65 -7.43 25.19
N ASN A 39 -0.39 -8.01 25.79
CA ASN A 39 -1.18 -9.08 25.17
C ASN A 39 -1.87 -8.61 23.88
N TYR A 40 -2.48 -7.42 23.89
CA TYR A 40 -3.06 -6.82 22.70
C TYR A 40 -2.01 -6.60 21.58
N LYS A 41 -0.84 -6.04 21.91
CA LYS A 41 0.25 -5.81 20.94
C LYS A 41 0.71 -7.13 20.30
N ARG A 42 0.92 -8.18 21.11
CA ARG A 42 1.29 -9.51 20.61
C ARG A 42 0.23 -10.05 19.64
N ALA A 43 -1.05 -9.98 20.00
CA ALA A 43 -2.13 -10.43 19.13
C ALA A 43 -2.25 -9.60 17.84
N ARG A 44 -2.02 -8.28 17.90
CA ARG A 44 -1.99 -7.39 16.72
C ARG A 44 -0.85 -7.78 15.78
N ASN A 45 0.35 -7.98 16.30
CA ASN A 45 1.52 -8.32 15.49
C ASN A 45 1.36 -9.69 14.83
N ASN A 46 0.90 -10.68 15.59
CA ASN A 46 0.60 -12.01 15.06
C ASN A 46 -0.47 -11.94 13.95
N LEU A 47 -1.56 -11.18 14.15
CA LEU A 47 -2.56 -10.98 13.10
C LEU A 47 -1.97 -10.33 11.84
N ASN A 48 -1.10 -9.33 11.99
CA ASN A 48 -0.46 -8.67 10.85
C ASN A 48 0.41 -9.65 10.06
N GLU A 49 1.23 -10.43 10.75
CA GLU A 49 2.09 -11.45 10.16
C GLU A 49 1.25 -12.53 9.45
N LEU A 50 0.19 -13.01 10.10
CA LEU A 50 -0.74 -13.98 9.52
C LEU A 50 -1.39 -13.44 8.24
N VAL A 51 -1.91 -12.21 8.26
CA VAL A 51 -2.50 -11.57 7.07
C VAL A 51 -1.47 -11.46 5.95
N TRP A 52 -0.24 -11.06 6.26
CA TRP A 52 0.83 -10.97 5.26
C TRP A 52 1.15 -12.34 4.65
N LYS A 53 1.35 -13.37 5.49
CA LYS A 53 1.61 -14.75 5.05
C LYS A 53 0.48 -15.30 4.17
N THR A 54 -0.77 -15.14 4.59
CA THR A 54 -1.93 -15.62 3.84
C THR A 54 -2.10 -14.90 2.50
N LYS A 55 -1.92 -13.58 2.47
CA LYS A 55 -1.94 -12.82 1.21
C LYS A 55 -0.84 -13.31 0.26
N LYS A 56 0.40 -13.43 0.76
CA LYS A 56 1.54 -13.90 -0.03
C LYS A 56 1.23 -15.27 -0.65
N ALA A 57 0.83 -16.24 0.18
CA ALA A 57 0.49 -17.58 -0.29
C ALA A 57 -0.61 -17.56 -1.35
N PHE A 58 -1.71 -16.84 -1.11
CA PHE A 58 -2.84 -16.74 -2.04
C PHE A 58 -2.42 -16.16 -3.41
N PHE A 59 -1.67 -15.06 -3.42
CA PHE A 59 -1.25 -14.44 -4.68
C PHE A 59 -0.17 -15.26 -5.40
N THR A 60 0.76 -15.89 -4.65
CA THR A 60 1.73 -16.81 -5.23
C THR A 60 1.04 -17.99 -5.90
N GLU A 61 0.09 -18.63 -5.22
CA GLU A 61 -0.72 -19.71 -5.79
C GLU A 61 -1.46 -19.23 -7.04
N LYS A 62 -2.16 -18.10 -6.96
CA LYS A 62 -2.89 -17.55 -8.12
C LYS A 62 -2.01 -17.15 -9.29
N LEU A 63 -0.74 -16.79 -9.04
CA LEU A 63 0.23 -16.51 -10.09
C LEU A 63 0.75 -17.80 -10.73
N SER A 64 1.08 -18.81 -9.91
CA SER A 64 1.60 -20.09 -10.39
C SER A 64 0.54 -20.94 -11.12
N SER A 65 -0.72 -20.87 -10.68
CA SER A 65 -1.80 -21.69 -11.26
C SER A 65 -2.46 -21.05 -12.49
N ASN A 66 -2.39 -19.72 -12.68
CA ASN A 66 -3.02 -19.07 -13.83
C ASN A 66 -2.15 -19.14 -15.07
N LYS A 67 -2.59 -19.93 -16.05
CA LYS A 67 -2.06 -19.86 -17.42
C LYS A 67 -2.61 -18.66 -18.20
N ASN A 68 -3.70 -18.05 -17.71
CA ASN A 68 -4.39 -16.93 -18.34
C ASN A 68 -4.12 -15.60 -17.61
N PRO A 69 -3.33 -14.68 -18.19
CA PRO A 69 -3.03 -13.38 -17.59
C PRO A 69 -4.29 -12.56 -17.26
N LYS A 70 -5.34 -12.67 -18.07
CA LYS A 70 -6.58 -11.87 -17.89
C LYS A 70 -7.30 -12.21 -16.58
N GLU A 71 -7.31 -13.47 -16.20
CA GLU A 71 -7.92 -13.94 -14.95
C GLU A 71 -7.12 -13.47 -13.74
N PHE A 72 -5.79 -13.49 -13.84
CA PHE A 72 -4.90 -12.96 -12.82
C PHE A 72 -5.14 -11.46 -12.58
N TRP A 73 -5.16 -10.65 -13.64
CA TRP A 73 -5.45 -9.21 -13.53
C TRP A 73 -6.85 -8.92 -12.97
N THR A 74 -7.85 -9.73 -13.34
CA THR A 74 -9.20 -9.62 -12.78
C THR A 74 -9.19 -9.92 -11.27
N CYS A 75 -8.43 -10.92 -10.83
CA CYS A 75 -8.26 -11.25 -9.41
C CYS A 75 -7.62 -10.10 -8.63
N LEU A 76 -6.56 -9.47 -9.17
CA LEU A 76 -5.90 -8.33 -8.54
C LEU A 76 -6.84 -7.13 -8.36
N LYS A 77 -7.66 -6.83 -9.38
CA LYS A 77 -8.69 -5.80 -9.32
C LYS A 77 -9.75 -6.10 -8.25
N LYS A 78 -10.25 -7.33 -8.20
CA LYS A 78 -11.19 -7.78 -7.15
C LYS A 78 -10.59 -7.66 -5.74
N CYS A 79 -9.29 -7.86 -5.62
CA CYS A 79 -8.57 -7.71 -4.36
C CYS A 79 -8.18 -6.26 -4.03
N ASN A 80 -8.55 -5.27 -4.84
CA ASN A 80 -8.13 -3.86 -4.73
C ASN A 80 -6.60 -3.69 -4.65
N VAL A 81 -5.85 -4.55 -5.34
CA VAL A 81 -4.39 -4.41 -5.49
C VAL A 81 -4.07 -3.42 -6.61
N VAL A 82 -4.87 -3.43 -7.66
CA VAL A 82 -4.77 -2.52 -8.81
C VAL A 82 -6.02 -1.66 -8.83
N ASP A 83 -5.83 -0.35 -9.01
CA ASP A 83 -6.93 0.60 -9.09
C ASP A 83 -7.76 0.32 -10.36
N ASN A 84 -9.08 0.39 -10.24
CA ASN A 84 -9.98 0.31 -11.41
C ASN A 84 -10.07 1.65 -12.15
N ASN A 85 -9.47 2.70 -11.60
CA ASN A 85 -9.44 4.02 -12.20
C ASN A 85 -8.52 4.00 -13.42
N LYS A 86 -9.13 4.03 -14.61
CA LYS A 86 -8.47 4.46 -15.82
C LYS A 86 -8.06 5.92 -15.59
N HIS A 87 -6.78 6.14 -15.32
CA HIS A 87 -6.17 7.46 -15.17
C HIS A 87 -6.81 8.31 -14.05
N LYS A 88 -6.26 8.25 -12.83
CA LYS A 88 -6.15 9.52 -12.10
C LYS A 88 -5.34 10.40 -13.03
N SER A 89 -5.95 11.44 -13.61
CA SER A 89 -5.22 12.45 -14.38
C SER A 89 -3.94 12.74 -13.59
N PHE A 90 -2.79 12.53 -14.21
CA PHE A 90 -1.53 12.92 -13.58
C PHE A 90 -1.73 14.36 -13.11
N PRO A 91 -1.55 14.67 -11.81
CA PRO A 91 -1.83 16.02 -11.31
C PRO A 91 -0.85 17.06 -11.85
N LEU A 92 0.15 16.63 -12.62
CA LEU A 92 1.01 17.51 -13.37
C LEU A 92 0.49 17.65 -14.79
N GLN A 93 -0.28 18.72 -15.03
CA GLN A 93 -0.15 19.40 -16.32
C GLN A 93 1.21 20.11 -16.28
N LEU A 94 2.27 19.38 -16.64
CA LEU A 94 3.55 20.01 -16.93
C LEU A 94 3.31 20.91 -18.14
N ASN A 95 3.32 22.22 -17.92
CA ASN A 95 3.30 23.16 -19.03
C ASN A 95 4.63 23.04 -19.78
N ILE A 96 4.56 22.89 -21.11
CA ILE A 96 5.72 22.80 -21.99
C ILE A 96 6.60 24.05 -21.83
N ASP A 97 5.98 25.20 -21.55
CA ASP A 97 6.70 26.46 -21.32
C ASP A 97 7.55 26.42 -20.06
N ASP A 98 7.08 25.77 -18.99
CA ASP A 98 7.81 25.63 -17.73
C ASP A 98 9.02 24.68 -17.91
N ILE A 99 8.86 23.63 -18.72
CA ILE A 99 9.93 22.72 -19.10
C ILE A 99 11.00 23.47 -19.90
N ASN A 100 10.58 24.21 -20.92
CA ASN A 100 11.50 24.96 -21.77
C ASN A 100 12.25 26.02 -20.98
N LYS A 101 11.56 26.75 -20.10
CA LYS A 101 12.16 27.76 -19.22
C LYS A 101 13.23 27.16 -18.30
N TYR A 102 12.95 26.00 -17.71
CA TYR A 102 13.90 25.30 -16.85
C TYR A 102 15.18 24.92 -17.60
N PHE A 103 15.07 24.40 -18.83
CA PHE A 103 16.25 24.01 -19.61
C PHE A 103 17.03 25.22 -20.16
N ILE A 104 16.35 26.32 -20.46
CA ILE A 104 17.01 27.59 -20.82
C ILE A 104 17.81 28.12 -19.63
N GLU A 105 17.21 28.15 -18.43
CA GLU A 105 17.89 28.60 -17.21
C GLU A 105 19.08 27.70 -16.82
N MET A 106 18.94 26.38 -16.96
CA MET A 106 20.02 25.43 -16.71
C MET A 106 21.18 25.59 -17.71
N GLY A 107 20.88 25.83 -18.99
CA GLY A 107 21.89 26.03 -20.04
C GLY A 107 22.51 27.43 -20.05
N CYS A 108 21.97 28.37 -19.28
CA CYS A 108 22.44 29.75 -19.16
C CYS A 108 23.25 29.96 -17.88
N GLU A 109 24.05 28.95 -17.47
CA GLU A 109 25.17 29.17 -16.57
C GLU A 109 26.02 30.30 -17.16
N LYS A 110 25.96 31.47 -16.51
CA LYS A 110 26.69 32.66 -16.89
C LYS A 110 28.15 32.29 -17.06
N GLU A 111 28.69 32.53 -18.26
CA GLU A 111 30.13 32.54 -18.46
C GLU A 111 30.74 33.36 -17.32
N VAL A 112 31.51 32.71 -16.46
CA VAL A 112 32.36 33.37 -15.48
C VAL A 112 33.32 34.21 -16.32
N SER A 113 32.98 35.48 -16.47
CA SER A 113 33.74 36.48 -17.19
C SER A 113 35.18 36.43 -16.70
N ALA A 114 36.05 35.90 -17.56
CA ALA A 114 37.48 35.98 -17.42
C ALA A 114 37.87 37.47 -17.51
N GLU A 115 37.85 38.16 -16.36
CA GLU A 115 38.55 39.43 -16.21
C GLU A 115 40.05 39.16 -16.27
N LYS A 116 40.57 39.34 -17.49
CA LYS A 116 41.97 39.68 -17.71
C LYS A 116 42.26 40.98 -16.96
N ASN A 117 43.01 40.90 -15.87
CA ASN A 117 43.76 42.06 -15.37
C ASN A 117 45.24 41.83 -15.66
N ALA A 118 45.77 42.79 -16.41
CA ALA A 118 47.16 42.95 -16.81
C ALA A 118 48.07 43.29 -15.63
#